data_AF-X0ZW17-F1
#
_entry.id   AF-X0ZW17-F1
#
_cell.length_a   1.000
_cell.length_b   1.000
_cell.length_c   1.000
_cell.angle_alpha   90.00
_cell.angle_beta   90.00
_cell.angle_gamma   90.00
#
_symmetry.space_group_name_H-M   'P 1'
#
loop_
_entity.id
_entity.type
_entity.pdbx_description
1 polymer ?
#
loop_
_entity_poly.entity_id
_entity_poly.type
_entity_poly.pdbx_seq_one_letter_code
_entity_poly.pdbx_strand_id
1 'polypeptide(L)'
;MRFEFKFSIISILALSHDCLIVLGIFSLLQKEITISIIAAVLTIIGYSLNNTIVILDRLRENIKLKTREPFENLINRSINQSLSRTINTALTTIIPVLALYFLGGNILSDFALALF
;
A
#
# COMPACT_ATOMS: atom_id res chain seq x y z
N MET A 1 -15.72 19.41 3.10
CA MET A 1 -15.62 17.96 3.41
C MET A 1 -15.00 17.27 2.20
N ARG A 2 -13.72 16.93 2.29
CA ARG A 2 -12.94 16.24 1.25
C ARG A 2 -13.02 14.74 1.54
N PHE A 3 -13.33 13.93 0.53
CA PHE A 3 -13.59 12.48 0.52
C PHE A 3 -15.06 12.05 0.73
N GLU A 4 -15.63 11.47 -0.34
CA GLU A 4 -16.93 10.79 -0.28
C GLU A 4 -16.79 9.53 0.60
N PHE A 5 -17.69 9.39 1.56
CA PHE A 5 -17.71 8.34 2.61
C PHE A 5 -17.47 6.91 2.09
N LYS A 6 -17.91 6.60 0.86
CA LYS A 6 -17.69 5.30 0.20
C LYS A 6 -16.21 4.97 -0.01
N PHE A 7 -15.39 5.97 -0.32
CA PHE A 7 -13.96 5.77 -0.56
C PHE A 7 -13.19 5.47 0.73
N SER A 8 -13.59 6.09 1.85
CA SER A 8 -12.98 5.83 3.15
C SER A 8 -13.19 4.38 3.61
N ILE A 9 -14.37 3.81 3.37
CA ILE A 9 -14.68 2.41 3.73
C ILE A 9 -13.79 1.43 2.95
N ILE A 10 -13.61 1.67 1.64
CA ILE A 10 -12.75 0.82 0.78
C ILE A 10 -11.30 0.89 1.27
N SER A 11 -10.80 2.08 1.61
CA SER A 11 -9.43 2.25 2.13
C SER A 11 -9.24 1.57 3.49
N ILE A 12 -10.21 1.64 4.40
CA ILE A 12 -10.11 0.98 5.72
C ILE A 12 -10.09 -0.55 5.57
N LEU A 13 -10.90 -1.11 4.67
CA LEU A 13 -10.92 -2.55 4.40
C LEU A 13 -9.60 -3.03 3.81
N ALA A 14 -9.04 -2.31 2.83
CA ALA A 14 -7.75 -2.63 2.25
C ALA A 14 -6.63 -2.61 3.31
N LEU A 15 -6.59 -1.58 4.16
CA LEU A 15 -5.61 -1.51 5.25
C LEU A 15 -5.74 -2.64 6.26
N SER A 16 -6.97 -2.97 6.62
CA SER A 16 -7.23 -4.04 7.57
C SER A 16 -6.72 -5.38 7.04
N HIS A 17 -6.91 -5.63 5.74
CA HIS A 17 -6.36 -6.79 5.06
C HIS A 17 -4.82 -6.80 5.06
N ASP A 18 -4.18 -5.68 4.72
CA ASP A 18 -2.71 -5.57 4.69
C ASP A 18 -2.10 -5.81 6.08
N CYS A 19 -2.68 -5.23 7.13
CA CYS A 19 -2.26 -5.45 8.51
C CYS A 19 -2.41 -6.91 8.96
N LEU A 20 -3.51 -7.57 8.57
CA LEU A 20 -3.75 -8.97 8.93
C LEU A 20 -2.73 -9.91 8.28
N ILE A 21 -2.31 -9.65 7.04
CA ILE A 21 -1.28 -10.44 6.37
C ILE A 21 0.05 -10.33 7.10
N VAL A 22 0.48 -9.10 7.42
CA VAL A 22 1.77 -8.89 8.12
C VAL A 22 1.75 -9.56 9.49
N LEU A 23 0.70 -9.34 10.29
CA LEU A 23 0.57 -9.99 11.60
C LEU A 23 0.49 -11.52 11.50
N GLY A 24 -0.18 -12.05 10.48
CA GLY A 24 -0.28 -13.49 10.21
C GLY A 24 1.07 -14.13 9.90
N ILE A 25 1.88 -13.50 9.04
CA ILE A 25 3.23 -13.97 8.70
C ILE A 25 4.13 -13.97 9.94
N PHE A 26 4.08 -12.91 10.75
CA PHE A 26 4.86 -12.83 12.00
C PHE A 26 4.44 -13.87 13.03
N SER A 27 3.13 -14.14 13.14
CA SER A 27 2.61 -15.20 14.00
C SER A 27 3.07 -16.59 13.54
N LEU A 28 3.15 -16.85 12.22
CA LEU A 28 3.60 -18.12 11.67
C LEU A 28 5.10 -18.33 11.87
N LEU A 29 5.90 -17.27 11.76
CA LEU A 29 7.35 -17.29 11.94
C LEU A 29 7.77 -17.27 13.42
N GLN A 30 6.83 -17.22 14.36
CA GLN A 30 7.07 -17.11 15.81
C GLN A 30 8.04 -15.98 16.17
N LYS A 31 7.95 -14.86 15.43
CA LYS A 31 8.81 -13.68 15.63
C LYS A 31 8.24 -12.79 16.73
N GLU A 32 9.10 -12.30 17.62
CA GLU A 32 8.68 -11.37 18.68
C GLU A 32 8.23 -10.03 18.08
N ILE A 33 7.11 -9.48 18.56
CA ILE A 33 6.66 -8.15 18.15
C ILE A 33 7.50 -7.10 18.89
N THR A 34 8.50 -6.57 18.21
CA THR A 34 9.36 -5.49 18.69
C THR A 34 8.88 -4.13 18.21
N ILE A 35 9.40 -3.05 18.81
CA ILE A 35 9.12 -1.66 18.38
C ILE A 35 9.47 -1.45 16.90
N SER A 36 10.54 -2.12 16.41
CA SER A 36 10.93 -2.08 14.99
C SER A 36 9.84 -2.62 14.07
N ILE A 37 9.18 -3.71 14.45
CA ILE A 37 8.10 -4.32 13.65
C ILE A 37 6.87 -3.41 13.63
N ILE A 38 6.53 -2.79 14.76
CA ILE A 38 5.43 -1.81 14.82
C ILE A 38 5.72 -0.62 13.89
N ALA A 39 6.97 -0.13 13.86
CA ALA A 39 7.38 0.93 12.94
C ALA A 39 7.30 0.49 11.47
N ALA A 40 7.65 -0.75 11.14
CA ALA A 40 7.52 -1.30 9.80
C ALA A 40 6.04 -1.36 9.36
N VAL A 41 5.16 -1.89 10.21
CA VAL A 41 3.71 -1.93 9.95
C VAL A 41 3.14 -0.54 9.70
N LEU A 42 3.50 0.45 10.52
CA LEU A 42 3.06 1.83 10.33
C LEU A 42 3.54 2.41 8.99
N THR A 43 4.74 2.03 8.55
CA THR A 43 5.31 2.45 7.25
C THR A 43 4.53 1.87 6.08
N ILE A 44 4.17 0.59 6.13
CA ILE A 44 3.36 -0.08 5.09
C ILE A 44 1.97 0.52 5.03
N ILE A 45 1.35 0.77 6.18
CA ILE A 45 0.06 1.44 6.25
C ILE A 45 0.12 2.78 5.52
N GLY A 46 1.14 3.60 5.78
CA GLY A 46 1.33 4.88 5.09
C GLY A 46 1.52 4.73 3.58
N TYR A 47 2.29 3.72 3.17
CA TYR A 47 2.55 3.42 1.77
C TYR A 47 1.30 2.95 1.01
N SER A 48 0.55 1.99 1.59
CA SER A 48 -0.69 1.45 1.02
C SER A 48 -1.80 2.50 0.94
N LEU A 49 -1.94 3.34 1.99
CA LEU A 49 -2.84 4.49 1.98
C LEU A 49 -2.49 5.47 0.85
N ASN A 50 -1.22 5.85 0.73
CA ASN A 50 -0.79 6.80 -0.29
C ASN A 50 -1.11 6.29 -1.70
N ASN A 51 -0.87 5.02 -1.98
CA ASN A 51 -1.18 4.43 -3.28
C ASN A 51 -2.69 4.43 -3.55
N THR A 52 -3.50 4.07 -2.56
CA THR A 52 -4.96 4.07 -2.66
C THR A 52 -5.49 5.48 -2.92
N ILE A 53 -4.98 6.50 -2.22
CA ILE A 53 -5.40 7.90 -2.39
C ILE A 53 -5.12 8.38 -3.81
N VAL A 54 -3.94 8.09 -4.37
CA VAL A 54 -3.59 8.51 -5.74
C VAL A 54 -4.54 7.91 -6.77
N ILE A 55 -4.87 6.61 -6.66
CA ILE A 55 -5.81 5.95 -7.58
C ILE A 55 -7.21 6.54 -7.45
N LEU A 56 -7.68 6.78 -6.21
CA LEU A 56 -9.00 7.33 -5.94
C LEU A 56 -9.16 8.78 -6.39
N ASP A 57 -8.12 9.60 -6.22
CA ASP A 57 -8.11 10.96 -6.74
C ASP A 57 -8.15 10.95 -8.26
N ARG A 58 -7.42 10.03 -8.90
CA ARG A 58 -7.46 9.90 -10.37
C ARG A 58 -8.82 9.42 -10.88
N LEU A 59 -9.46 8.50 -10.16
CA LEU A 59 -10.83 8.07 -10.43
C LEU A 59 -11.79 9.26 -10.35
N ARG A 60 -11.68 10.09 -9.30
CA ARG A 60 -12.53 11.27 -9.13
C ARG A 60 -12.32 12.31 -10.24
N GLU A 61 -11.08 12.54 -10.65
CA GLU A 61 -10.76 13.40 -11.80
C GLU A 61 -11.43 12.88 -13.08
N ASN A 62 -11.29 11.59 -13.37
CA ASN A 62 -11.88 10.96 -14.56
C ASN A 62 -13.42 11.01 -14.55
N ILE A 63 -14.08 10.87 -13.39
CA ILE A 63 -15.54 11.02 -13.25
C ILE A 63 -15.98 12.46 -13.56
N LYS A 64 -15.24 13.47 -13.09
CA LYS A 64 -15.57 14.90 -13.33
C LYS A 64 -15.50 15.29 -14.79
N LEU A 65 -14.68 14.61 -15.59
CA LEU A 65 -14.56 14.83 -17.03
C LEU A 65 -15.79 14.35 -17.83
N LYS A 66 -16.84 13.83 -17.17
CA LYS A 66 -18.14 13.43 -17.76
C LYS A 66 -18.00 12.61 -19.04
N THR A 67 -17.08 11.66 -19.06
CA THR A 67 -16.91 10.80 -20.22
C THR A 67 -18.10 9.85 -20.33
N ARG A 68 -18.67 9.65 -21.53
CA ARG A 68 -19.82 8.74 -21.79
C ARG A 68 -19.45 7.25 -21.66
N GLU A 69 -18.35 6.96 -20.99
CA GLU A 69 -17.77 5.63 -20.85
C GLU A 69 -18.44 4.89 -19.69
N PRO A 70 -18.61 3.56 -19.78
CA PRO A 70 -19.08 2.77 -18.65
C PRO A 70 -18.11 2.86 -17.47
N PHE A 71 -18.64 2.77 -16.25
CA PHE A 71 -17.88 3.00 -15.02
C PHE A 71 -16.66 2.07 -14.87
N GLU A 72 -16.75 0.83 -15.35
CA GLU A 72 -15.64 -0.13 -15.36
C GLU A 72 -14.45 0.35 -16.21
N ASN A 73 -14.72 0.90 -17.40
CA ASN A 73 -13.67 1.43 -18.27
C ASN A 73 -12.99 2.64 -17.61
N LEU A 74 -13.77 3.44 -16.88
CA LEU A 74 -13.26 4.59 -16.14
C LEU A 74 -12.36 4.17 -14.97
N ILE A 75 -12.70 3.10 -14.25
CA ILE A 75 -11.82 2.48 -13.23
C ILE A 75 -10.53 1.99 -13.89
N ASN A 76 -10.64 1.19 -14.94
CA ASN A 76 -9.48 0.60 -15.62
C ASN A 76 -8.52 1.69 -16.16
N ARG A 77 -9.06 2.77 -16.72
CA ARG A 77 -8.28 3.92 -17.16
C ARG A 77 -7.57 4.61 -15.99
N SER A 78 -8.27 4.83 -14.89
CA SER A 78 -7.71 5.46 -13.68
C SER A 78 -6.57 4.65 -13.09
N ILE A 79 -6.71 3.32 -13.04
CA ILE A 79 -5.66 2.42 -12.59
C ILE A 79 -4.45 2.52 -13.52
N ASN A 80 -4.64 2.36 -14.84
CA ASN A 80 -3.53 2.44 -15.80
C ASN A 80 -2.77 3.77 -15.77
N GLN A 81 -3.47 4.90 -15.59
CA GLN A 81 -2.82 6.21 -15.46
C GLN A 81 -1.97 6.35 -14.20
N SER A 82 -2.37 5.68 -13.12
CA SER A 82 -1.68 5.70 -11.83
C SER A 82 -0.56 4.66 -11.76
N LEU A 83 -0.67 3.60 -12.58
CA LEU A 83 0.13 2.39 -12.50
C LEU A 83 1.63 2.65 -12.63
N SER A 84 2.06 3.44 -13.63
CA SER A 84 3.49 3.75 -13.80
C SER A 84 4.09 4.45 -12.58
N ARG A 85 3.32 5.35 -11.92
CA ARG A 85 3.77 6.04 -10.72
C ARG A 85 3.88 5.06 -9.55
N THR A 86 2.85 4.23 -9.33
CA THR A 86 2.80 3.24 -8.26
C THR A 86 3.89 2.18 -8.40
N ILE A 87 4.16 1.72 -9.63
CA ILE A 87 5.25 0.80 -9.92
C ILE A 87 6.59 1.45 -9.63
N ASN A 88 6.83 2.67 -10.10
CA ASN A 88 8.10 3.35 -9.85
C ASN A 88 8.36 3.54 -8.36
N THR A 89 7.35 3.96 -7.59
CA THR A 89 7.50 4.08 -6.13
C THR A 89 7.77 2.73 -5.48
N ALA A 90 7.06 1.67 -5.89
CA ALA A 90 7.26 0.32 -5.35
C ALA A 90 8.66 -0.24 -5.64
N LEU A 91 9.16 -0.04 -6.87
CA LEU A 91 10.49 -0.48 -7.25
C LEU A 91 11.57 0.26 -6.47
N THR A 92 11.40 1.58 -6.28
CA THR A 92 12.36 2.37 -5.50
C THR A 92 12.37 2.02 -4.01
N THR A 93 11.29 1.49 -3.45
CA THR A 93 11.24 1.03 -2.06
C THR A 93 11.76 -0.40 -1.90
N ILE A 94 11.52 -1.28 -2.87
CA ILE A 94 11.95 -2.69 -2.80
C ILE A 94 13.49 -2.82 -2.82
N ILE A 95 14.20 -1.97 -3.56
CA ILE A 95 15.67 -2.06 -3.67
C ILE A 95 16.36 -1.89 -2.29
N PRO A 96 16.08 -0.83 -1.50
CA PRO A 96 16.59 -0.71 -0.13
C PRO A 96 16.11 -1.83 0.80
N VAL A 97 14.85 -2.25 0.70
CA VAL A 97 14.29 -3.31 1.55
C VAL A 97 15.03 -4.63 1.34
N LEU A 98 15.33 -5.00 0.09
CA LEU A 98 16.14 -6.18 -0.22
C LEU A 98 17.57 -6.04 0.31
N ALA A 99 18.18 -4.86 0.18
CA ALA A 99 19.50 -4.61 0.75
C ALA A 99 19.51 -4.77 2.27
N LEU A 100 18.50 -4.23 2.98
CA LEU A 100 18.33 -4.39 4.42
C LEU A 100 18.09 -5.85 4.82
N TYR A 101 17.34 -6.60 4.02
CA TYR A 101 17.07 -8.01 4.27
C TYR A 101 18.35 -8.86 4.20
N PHE A 102 19.18 -8.68 3.16
CA PHE A 102 20.39 -9.48 2.98
C PHE A 102 21.61 -8.97 3.76
N LEU A 103 21.74 -7.64 3.96
CA LEU A 103 22.94 -7.01 4.53
C LEU A 103 22.74 -6.44 5.94
N GLY A 104 21.50 -6.33 6.43
CA GLY A 104 21.18 -5.61 7.67
C GLY A 104 21.36 -6.40 8.97
N GLY A 105 21.57 -7.71 8.91
CA GLY A 105 21.63 -8.59 10.09
C GLY A 105 20.24 -8.84 10.72
N ASN A 106 20.18 -9.61 11.82
CA ASN A 106 18.91 -10.20 12.33
C ASN A 106 17.79 -9.19 12.63
N ILE A 107 18.11 -7.99 13.12
CA ILE A 107 17.09 -7.01 13.50
C ILE A 107 16.52 -6.31 12.25
N LEU A 108 17.39 -5.94 11.31
CA LEU A 108 16.98 -5.26 10.07
C LEU A 108 16.36 -6.25 9.07
N SER A 109 16.74 -7.53 9.10
CA SER A 109 16.09 -8.55 8.28
C SER A 109 14.63 -8.74 8.69
N ASP A 110 14.33 -8.71 9.99
CA ASP A 110 12.96 -8.83 10.50
C ASP A 110 12.16 -7.57 10.18
N PHE A 111 12.80 -6.40 10.23
CA PHE A 111 12.20 -5.14 9.77
C PHE A 111 11.90 -5.15 8.26
N ALA A 112 12.82 -5.65 7.44
CA ALA A 112 12.66 -5.75 6.00
C ALA A 112 11.60 -6.79 5.59
N LEU A 113 11.52 -7.90 6.33
CA LEU A 113 10.48 -8.93 6.15
C LEU A 113 9.10 -8.37 6.50
N ALA A 114 9.02 -7.50 7.52
CA ALA A 114 7.79 -6.78 7.81
C ALA A 114 7.39 -5.84 6.68
N LEU A 115 8.33 -5.12 6.06
CA LEU A 115 8.08 -4.14 4.98
C LEU A 115 7.67 -4.74 3.63
N PHE A 116 7.80 -6.05 3.46
CA PHE A 116 7.45 -6.78 2.24
C PHE A 116 5.95 -7.06 2.18
#